data_AF-A0A7J2UQG2-F1
#
_entry.id   AF-A0A7J2UQG2-F1
#
_cell.length_a   1.000
_cell.length_b   1.000
_cell.length_c   1.000
_cell.angle_alpha   90.00
_cell.angle_beta   90.00
_cell.angle_gamma   90.00
#
_symmetry.space_group_name_H-M   'P 1'
#
loop_
_entity.id
_entity.type
_entity.pdbx_description
1 polymer ?
#
loop_
_entity_poly.entity_id
_entity_poly.type
_entity_poly.pdbx_seq_one_letter_code
_entity_poly.pdbx_strand_id
1 'polypeptide(L)'
;DVNNNAVWVSHVVSLSPPFHVVYSGNPLVRRLFKEAGYETRSPPMIKRRIYWGTEIRERMLKGKNWQSLVPKAVVEVIKEIKGIERLRELSKTDHVLR
;
A
#
# COMPACT_ATOMS: atom_id res chain seq x y z
N ASP A 1 7.68 5.60 -9.27
CA ASP A 1 7.64 4.36 -10.07
C ASP A 1 8.41 4.63 -11.36
N VAL A 2 9.24 3.70 -11.81
CA VAL A 2 9.96 3.80 -13.10
C VAL A 2 9.12 3.35 -14.29
N ASN A 3 7.91 2.85 -14.05
CA ASN A 3 6.93 2.42 -15.06
C ASN A 3 7.51 1.47 -16.12
N ASN A 4 8.53 0.69 -15.74
CA ASN A 4 9.20 -0.28 -16.58
C ASN A 4 9.72 -1.43 -15.70
N ASN A 5 9.08 -2.59 -15.82
CA ASN A 5 9.38 -3.75 -14.98
C ASN A 5 10.82 -4.26 -15.17
N ALA A 6 11.40 -4.13 -16.36
CA ALA A 6 12.73 -4.66 -16.67
C ALA A 6 13.85 -3.97 -15.86
N VAL A 7 13.66 -2.71 -15.49
CA VAL A 7 14.64 -1.91 -14.72
C VAL A 7 14.19 -1.63 -13.29
N TRP A 8 13.02 -2.14 -12.89
CA TRP A 8 12.43 -1.83 -11.60
C TRP A 8 13.27 -2.39 -10.44
N VAL A 9 13.83 -3.60 -10.56
CA VAL A 9 14.67 -4.19 -9.51
C VAL A 9 15.96 -3.38 -9.30
N SER A 10 16.67 -3.02 -10.36
CA SER A 10 17.90 -2.22 -10.24
C SER A 10 17.62 -0.84 -9.65
N HIS A 11 16.49 -0.24 -9.98
CA HIS A 11 16.05 1.02 -9.37
C HIS A 11 15.79 0.90 -7.86
N VAL A 12 15.13 -0.17 -7.42
CA VAL A 12 14.92 -0.40 -5.97
C VAL A 12 16.25 -0.62 -5.25
N VAL A 13 17.16 -1.40 -5.85
CA VAL A 13 18.48 -1.68 -5.27
C VAL A 13 19.32 -0.40 -5.16
N SER A 14 19.30 0.48 -6.15
CA SER A 14 20.09 1.73 -6.11
C SER A 14 19.61 2.73 -5.06
N LEU A 15 18.35 2.61 -4.60
CA LEU A 15 17.75 3.50 -3.60
C LEU A 15 17.76 2.91 -2.18
N SER A 16 18.26 1.69 -2.02
CA SER A 16 18.20 0.95 -0.76
C SER A 16 19.59 0.55 -0.29
N PRO A 17 19.82 0.44 1.04
CA PRO A 17 20.97 -0.28 1.55
C PRO A 17 21.00 -1.73 1.03
N PRO A 18 22.16 -2.41 1.05
CA PRO A 18 22.25 -3.81 0.64
C PRO A 18 21.27 -4.71 1.42
N PHE A 19 20.64 -5.66 0.72
CA PHE A 19 19.72 -6.64 1.29
C PHE A 19 19.84 -8.00 0.59
N HIS A 20 19.38 -9.05 1.26
CA HIS A 20 19.53 -10.44 0.79
C HIS A 20 18.19 -11.14 0.53
N VAL A 21 17.12 -10.73 1.24
CA VAL A 21 15.82 -11.40 1.20
C VAL A 21 14.71 -10.38 0.96
N VAL A 22 13.82 -10.66 0.00
CA VAL A 22 12.67 -9.83 -0.32
C VAL A 22 11.38 -10.51 0.13
N TYR A 23 10.60 -9.82 0.97
CA TYR A 23 9.28 -10.27 1.40
C TYR A 23 8.19 -9.58 0.59
N SER A 24 7.40 -10.34 -0.18
CA SER A 24 6.30 -9.76 -0.94
C SER A 24 5.14 -10.74 -1.11
N GLY A 25 3.92 -10.25 -0.94
CA GLY A 25 2.70 -10.98 -1.30
C GLY A 25 2.29 -10.80 -2.77
N ASN A 26 3.01 -9.98 -3.54
CA ASN A 26 2.71 -9.70 -4.95
C ASN A 26 3.50 -10.67 -5.85
N PRO A 27 2.82 -11.50 -6.68
CA PRO A 27 3.50 -12.45 -7.58
C PRO A 27 4.48 -11.79 -8.56
N LEU A 28 4.16 -10.62 -9.11
CA LEU A 28 5.02 -9.89 -10.05
C LEU A 28 6.32 -9.46 -9.38
N VAL A 29 6.24 -8.82 -8.22
CA VAL A 29 7.43 -8.38 -7.45
C VAL A 29 8.34 -9.57 -7.13
N ARG A 30 7.75 -10.69 -6.68
CA ARG A 30 8.51 -11.92 -6.42
C ARG A 30 9.20 -12.46 -7.67
N ARG A 31 8.51 -12.44 -8.82
CA ARG A 31 9.07 -12.91 -10.09
C ARG A 31 10.28 -12.08 -10.50
N LEU A 32 10.15 -10.75 -10.49
CA LEU A 32 11.21 -9.82 -10.89
C LEU A 32 12.46 -9.97 -10.00
N PHE A 33 12.29 -10.02 -8.67
CA PHE A 33 13.43 -10.18 -7.77
C PHE A 33 14.08 -11.56 -7.84
N LYS A 34 13.29 -12.62 -8.09
CA LYS A 34 13.83 -13.97 -8.28
C LYS A 34 14.67 -14.06 -9.55
N GLU A 35 14.25 -13.42 -10.64
CA GLU A 35 15.03 -13.33 -11.88
C GLU A 35 16.33 -12.54 -11.69
N ALA A 36 16.33 -11.55 -10.80
CA ALA A 36 17.52 -10.80 -10.41
C ALA A 36 18.43 -11.51 -9.38
N GLY A 37 18.15 -12.77 -9.03
CA GLY A 37 18.98 -13.59 -8.14
C GLY A 37 18.74 -13.41 -6.64
N TYR A 38 17.69 -12.71 -6.22
CA TYR A 38 17.36 -12.53 -4.80
C TYR A 38 16.53 -13.69 -4.24
N GLU A 39 16.73 -13.99 -2.96
CA GLU A 39 15.80 -14.85 -2.23
C GLU A 39 14.47 -14.11 -2.03
N THR A 40 13.34 -14.77 -2.33
CA THR A 40 12.01 -14.19 -2.15
C THR A 40 11.14 -15.06 -1.25
N ARG A 41 10.45 -14.42 -0.29
CA ARG A 41 9.55 -15.08 0.65
C ARG A 41 8.17 -14.41 0.62
N SER A 42 7.13 -15.20 0.87
CA SER A 42 5.78 -14.69 1.06
C SER A 42 5.55 -14.42 2.55
N PRO A 43 5.21 -13.19 2.97
CA PRO A 43 4.88 -12.92 4.36
C PRO A 43 3.54 -13.55 4.75
N PRO A 44 3.34 -13.94 6.02
CA PRO A 44 2.04 -14.41 6.50
C PRO A 44 0.99 -13.30 6.40
N MET A 45 -0.24 -13.70 6.06
CA MET A 45 -1.35 -12.77 5.86
C MET A 45 -2.18 -12.64 7.15
N ILE A 46 -1.85 -11.68 8.02
CA ILE A 46 -2.55 -11.50 9.30
C ILE A 46 -3.88 -10.75 9.09
N LYS A 47 -4.99 -11.32 9.57
CA LYS A 47 -6.35 -10.72 9.59
C LYS A 47 -6.70 -9.91 8.34
N ARG A 48 -6.51 -10.51 7.16
CA ARG A 48 -6.57 -9.82 5.85
C ARG A 48 -7.91 -9.19 5.50
N ARG A 49 -9.00 -9.58 6.17
CA ARG A 49 -10.34 -8.96 6.02
C ARG A 49 -10.49 -7.64 6.79
N ILE A 50 -9.59 -7.36 7.73
CA ILE A 50 -9.67 -6.22 8.66
C ILE A 50 -8.48 -5.28 8.44
N TYR A 51 -7.26 -5.83 8.39
CA TYR A 51 -6.03 -5.04 8.19
C TYR A 51 -5.72 -4.90 6.70
N TRP A 52 -6.62 -4.27 5.97
CA TRP A 52 -6.44 -4.01 4.55
C TRP A 52 -6.79 -2.57 4.20
N GLY A 53 -5.92 -1.93 3.40
CA GLY A 53 -6.08 -0.52 3.07
C GLY A 53 -7.44 -0.19 2.43
N THR A 54 -8.02 -1.13 1.67
CA THR A 54 -9.35 -0.98 1.08
C THR A 54 -10.44 -0.85 2.15
N GLU A 55 -10.49 -1.77 3.12
CA GLU A 55 -11.45 -1.73 4.24
C GLU A 55 -11.26 -0.49 5.11
N ILE A 56 -10.01 -0.12 5.40
CA ILE A 56 -9.69 1.08 6.19
C ILE A 56 -10.22 2.34 5.49
N ARG A 57 -9.94 2.50 4.18
CA ARG A 57 -10.43 3.66 3.40
C ARG A 57 -11.95 3.66 3.25
N GLU A 58 -12.57 2.49 3.12
CA GLU A 58 -14.03 2.37 3.08
C GLU A 58 -14.66 2.83 4.40
N ARG A 59 -14.08 2.46 5.55
CA ARG A 59 -14.52 2.96 6.86
C ARG A 59 -14.34 4.47 7.00
N MET A 60 -13.22 5.02 6.52
CA MET A 60 -12.99 6.47 6.49
C MET A 60 -14.10 7.21 5.71
N LEU A 61 -14.44 6.72 4.53
CA LEU A 61 -15.51 7.28 3.69
C LEU A 61 -16.89 7.17 4.36
N LYS A 62 -17.19 6.00 4.95
CA LYS A 62 -18.47 5.71 5.63
C LYS A 62 -18.57 6.28 7.05
N GLY A 63 -17.57 7.03 7.53
CA GLY A 63 -17.56 7.57 8.90
C GLY A 63 -17.50 6.52 10.01
N LYS A 64 -17.03 5.30 9.70
CA LYS A 64 -16.88 4.20 10.66
C LYS A 64 -15.54 4.29 11.40
N ASN A 65 -15.38 3.51 12.48
CA ASN A 65 -14.15 3.45 13.26
C ASN A 65 -13.00 2.75 12.49
N TRP A 66 -12.20 3.55 11.79
CA TRP A 66 -10.98 3.13 11.10
C TRP A 66 -9.72 3.31 11.96
N GLN A 67 -9.77 4.21 12.95
CA GLN A 67 -8.64 4.57 13.81
C GLN A 67 -8.15 3.37 14.63
N SER A 68 -9.07 2.48 15.04
CA SER A 68 -8.73 1.22 15.73
C SER A 68 -7.95 0.20 14.87
N LEU A 69 -7.86 0.42 13.55
CA LEU A 69 -7.20 -0.50 12.62
C LEU A 69 -5.77 -0.09 12.27
N VAL A 70 -5.30 1.04 12.79
CA VAL A 70 -3.97 1.57 12.53
C VAL A 70 -3.31 2.04 13.83
N PRO A 71 -1.98 2.13 13.90
CA PRO A 71 -1.28 2.72 15.04
C PRO A 71 -1.69 4.19 15.27
N LYS A 72 -1.61 4.64 16.53
CA LYS A 72 -1.96 6.02 16.92
C LYS A 72 -1.22 7.08 16.09
N ALA A 73 0.08 6.89 15.85
CA ALA A 73 0.89 7.79 15.04
C ALA A 73 0.34 7.96 13.61
N VAL A 74 -0.23 6.91 13.02
CA VAL A 74 -0.85 6.98 11.69
C VAL A 74 -2.15 7.80 11.73
N VAL A 75 -2.93 7.69 12.81
CA VAL A 75 -4.12 8.53 13.02
C VAL A 75 -3.75 10.00 13.09
N GLU A 76 -2.67 10.33 13.80
CA GLU A 76 -2.15 11.69 13.95
C GLU A 76 -1.73 12.26 12.59
N VAL A 77 -0.92 11.52 11.81
CA VAL A 77 -0.51 11.94 10.46
C VAL A 77 -1.71 12.14 9.55
N ILE A 78 -2.69 11.23 9.55
CA ILE A 78 -3.88 11.35 8.69
C ILE A 78 -4.69 12.61 9.04
N LYS A 79 -4.77 12.98 10.32
CA LYS A 79 -5.44 14.21 10.76
C LYS A 79 -4.65 15.45 10.33
N GLU A 80 -3.34 15.46 10.53
CA GLU A 80 -2.45 16.56 10.16
C GLU A 80 -2.57 16.91 8.67
N ILE A 81 -2.57 15.89 7.80
CA ILE A 81 -2.62 16.08 6.34
C ILE A 81 -4.05 16.24 5.79
N LYS A 82 -5.08 16.31 6.66
CA LYS A 82 -6.50 16.34 6.28
C LYS A 82 -6.88 15.19 5.32
N GLY A 83 -6.45 13.98 5.67
CA GLY A 83 -6.53 12.81 4.80
C GLY A 83 -7.97 12.33 4.57
N ILE A 84 -8.88 12.54 5.52
CA ILE A 84 -10.29 12.14 5.38
C ILE A 84 -11.03 13.08 4.44
N GLU A 85 -10.78 14.38 4.55
CA GLU A 85 -11.32 15.41 3.66
C GLU A 85 -10.88 15.13 2.22
N ARG A 86 -9.58 14.96 2.01
CA ARG A 86 -9.01 14.61 0.70
C ARG A 86 -9.62 13.34 0.12
N LEU A 87 -9.75 12.29 0.93
CA LEU A 87 -10.31 11.02 0.46
C LEU A 87 -11.77 11.18 0.02
N ARG A 88 -12.57 11.98 0.74
CA ARG A 88 -13.97 12.27 0.37
C ARG A 88 -14.07 13.08 -0.91
N GLU A 89 -13.22 14.08 -1.09
CA GLU A 89 -13.17 14.90 -2.30
C GLU A 89 -12.84 14.05 -3.54
N LEU A 90 -11.81 13.22 -3.45
CA LEU A 90 -11.36 12.34 -4.55
C LEU A 90 -12.30 11.18 -4.85
N SER A 91 -13.22 10.85 -3.92
CA SER A 91 -14.21 9.77 -4.13
C SER A 91 -15.49 10.26 -4.80
N LYS A 92 -15.61 11.58 -5.06
CA LYS A 92 -16.71 12.12 -5.86
C LYS A 92 -16.49 11.75 -7.33
N THR A 93 -17.60 11.61 -8.05
CA THR A 93 -17.61 11.33 -9.48
C THR A 93 -18.12 12.55 -10.24
N ASP A 94 -17.53 12.82 -11.40
CA ASP A 94 -18.00 13.86 -12.32
C ASP A 94 -19.20 13.39 -13.16
N HIS A 95 -19.62 12.13 -13.00
CA HIS A 95 -20.81 11.60 -13.64
C HIS A 95 -22.07 12.21 -13.02
N VAL A 96 -22.72 13.11 -13.76
CA VAL A 96 -24.11 13.51 -13.52
C VAL A 96 -24.97 12.26 -13.69
N LEU A 97 -25.62 11.81 -12.62
CA LEU A 97 -26.66 10.78 -12.71
C LEU A 97 -27.76 11.33 -13.63
N ARG A 98 -27.85 10.78 -14.84
CA ARG A 98 -29.00 10.99 -15.74
C ARG A 98 -30.12 10.02 -15.37
#